data_AF-A0AA39R757-F1
#
_entry.id   AF-A0AA39R757-F1
#
_cell.length_a   1.000
_cell.length_b   1.000
_cell.length_c   1.000
_cell.angle_alpha   90.00
_cell.angle_beta   90.00
_cell.angle_gamma   90.00
#
_symmetry.space_group_name_H-M   'P 1'
#
loop_
_entity.id
_entity.type
_entity.pdbx_description
1 polymer ?
#
loop_
_entity_poly.entity_id
_entity_poly.type
_entity_poly.pdbx_seq_one_letter_code
_entity_poly.pdbx_strand_id
1 'polypeptide(L)'
;MDLPRSLDANVEDTDDQSEIKDLNQLAEDFSDNPNHSLDLDNLPSDLTVSQSCNASAVTPLCIRTLYGTLNYKTRALDRNAMALTNYHDQFNNRSDIQMFLESYQPDAARAVIAFYFQTDDVAGATNQQSTATAEQLRKKVGREGNLDAHILHGIAFPTPFMKYSTGGQALAFKPDKYTPTNTNEPFLKPGFTMCLHRKTCHKSSSPPMVISNKQSHIATQNAVIFGAGDSGVGKSGYCHSNNGTDAYEFLTSFPTSCPYGTSVGATRNTESEEIVAFNDRNGFVSAGGFSKYFPRPAYQGAHGVVDSYLSRLGKDKYKCLFNRSGRAYPDVAAQGYRRVMVWNGEKYLVDGTSASAPTFAAVVALVNDALIADGKPPFGLSEPVVVFDGVQSIYGRHDWF
;
A
#
# COMPACT_ATOMS: atom_id res chain seq x y z
N MET A 1 -3.54 27.50 -3.34
CA MET A 1 -2.28 26.83 -2.98
C MET A 1 -2.48 25.38 -3.38
N ASP A 2 -1.79 24.94 -4.43
CA ASP A 2 -2.14 23.73 -5.17
C ASP A 2 -1.61 22.47 -4.46
N LEU A 3 -2.47 21.45 -4.37
CA LEU A 3 -2.17 20.16 -3.74
C LEU A 3 -1.24 19.31 -4.65
N PRO A 4 -0.29 18.55 -4.10
CA PRO A 4 0.57 17.64 -4.87
C PRO A 4 -0.15 16.32 -5.20
N ARG A 5 0.33 15.71 -6.28
CA ARG A 5 -0.29 14.67 -7.12
C ARG A 5 -0.29 13.28 -6.48
N SER A 6 -1.36 12.50 -6.69
CA SER A 6 -1.31 11.03 -6.55
C SER A 6 -0.80 10.38 -7.85
N LEU A 7 -0.21 9.20 -7.67
CA LEU A 7 0.39 8.36 -8.70
C LEU A 7 -0.73 7.72 -9.53
N ASP A 8 -0.82 8.07 -10.82
CA ASP A 8 -0.86 7.06 -11.89
C ASP A 8 -0.62 7.74 -13.25
N ALA A 9 0.18 7.15 -14.12
CA ALA A 9 0.58 7.76 -15.39
C ALA A 9 -0.48 7.52 -16.48
N ASN A 10 -1.12 8.56 -17.01
CA ASN A 10 -1.81 8.48 -18.29
C ASN A 10 -1.73 9.83 -19.03
N VAL A 11 -0.83 9.92 -20.00
CA VAL A 11 -0.83 11.00 -21.01
C VAL A 11 -0.67 10.35 -22.38
N GLU A 12 -1.71 10.52 -23.20
CA GLU A 12 -1.57 10.52 -24.65
C GLU A 12 -0.80 11.79 -25.03
N ASP A 13 0.43 11.64 -25.53
CA ASP A 13 0.92 12.59 -26.51
C ASP A 13 1.96 11.94 -27.43
N THR A 14 1.91 12.38 -28.66
CA THR A 14 2.60 11.85 -29.83
C THR A 14 4.02 12.40 -29.91
N ASP A 15 5.04 11.59 -29.63
CA ASP A 15 6.21 11.48 -30.51
C ASP A 15 7.09 10.29 -30.13
N ASP A 16 7.74 9.74 -31.14
CA ASP A 16 8.47 8.49 -31.21
C ASP A 16 9.80 8.53 -30.41
N GLN A 17 9.82 8.05 -29.15
CA GLN A 17 10.96 7.33 -28.53
C GLN A 17 10.48 6.44 -27.34
N SER A 18 10.51 5.12 -27.55
CA SER A 18 10.68 4.00 -26.58
C SER A 18 10.43 4.18 -25.06
N GLU A 19 9.35 4.84 -24.63
CA GLU A 19 9.07 5.11 -23.21
C GLU A 19 8.22 4.02 -22.53
N ILE A 20 8.79 3.36 -21.53
CA ILE A 20 8.12 2.46 -20.59
C ILE A 20 7.04 3.26 -19.81
N LYS A 21 5.76 2.93 -20.06
CA LYS A 21 4.59 3.65 -19.52
C LYS A 21 3.92 3.02 -18.29
N ASP A 22 4.45 1.94 -17.71
CA ASP A 22 4.01 1.44 -16.39
C ASP A 22 5.03 0.44 -15.84
N LEU A 23 5.38 0.61 -14.56
CA LEU A 23 6.28 -0.26 -13.82
C LEU A 23 5.72 -1.70 -13.71
N ASN A 24 4.42 -1.92 -13.84
CA ASN A 24 3.85 -3.27 -13.79
C ASN A 24 3.58 -3.89 -15.17
N GLN A 25 4.11 -3.31 -16.25
CA GLN A 25 3.94 -3.80 -17.63
C GLN A 25 5.01 -4.80 -18.11
N LEU A 26 5.92 -5.24 -17.23
CA LEU A 26 6.97 -6.24 -17.51
C LEU A 26 6.86 -7.49 -16.64
N ALA A 27 5.66 -7.72 -16.12
CA ALA A 27 5.23 -8.96 -15.49
C ALA A 27 5.19 -10.09 -16.54
N GLU A 28 6.36 -10.55 -16.99
CA GLU A 28 6.56 -11.58 -18.02
C GLU A 28 5.74 -12.85 -17.74
N ASP A 29 5.22 -13.45 -18.83
CA ASP A 29 4.45 -14.70 -18.87
C ASP A 29 5.11 -15.80 -18.05
N PHE A 30 4.56 -16.05 -16.87
CA PHE A 30 5.00 -17.14 -16.01
C PHE A 30 4.19 -18.39 -16.33
N SER A 31 4.52 -19.03 -17.44
CA SER A 31 4.25 -20.45 -17.65
C SER A 31 5.46 -21.24 -17.18
N ASP A 32 5.62 -21.42 -15.87
CA ASP A 32 6.30 -22.58 -15.29
C ASP A 32 6.38 -22.39 -13.77
N ASN A 33 5.75 -23.29 -13.03
CA ASN A 33 5.73 -23.36 -11.58
C ASN A 33 7.10 -23.85 -11.05
N PRO A 34 7.99 -23.01 -10.49
CA PRO A 34 9.33 -23.39 -10.09
C PRO A 34 9.41 -23.29 -8.57
N ASN A 35 9.08 -24.37 -7.90
CA ASN A 35 9.82 -24.95 -6.78
C ASN A 35 8.92 -25.88 -5.97
N HIS A 36 9.44 -27.08 -5.70
CA HIS A 36 9.03 -28.03 -4.65
C HIS A 36 7.54 -28.00 -4.29
N SER A 37 6.76 -28.96 -4.78
CA SER A 37 5.33 -29.10 -4.43
C SER A 37 5.17 -29.37 -2.93
N LEU A 38 5.22 -28.33 -2.11
CA LEU A 38 4.75 -28.36 -0.75
C LEU A 38 3.25 -28.59 -0.81
N ASP A 39 2.79 -29.58 -0.05
CA ASP A 39 1.38 -29.82 0.12
C ASP A 39 0.80 -28.68 0.97
N LEU A 40 0.11 -27.75 0.32
CA LEU A 40 -0.50 -26.59 0.98
C LEU A 40 -1.59 -26.99 1.97
N ASP A 41 -2.16 -28.20 1.85
CA ASP A 41 -3.14 -28.73 2.82
C ASP A 41 -2.44 -29.31 4.07
N ASN A 42 -1.16 -29.66 3.98
CA ASN A 42 -0.38 -30.29 5.06
C ASN A 42 1.00 -29.64 5.24
N LEU A 43 1.00 -28.34 5.56
CA LEU A 43 2.24 -27.57 5.76
C LEU A 43 2.93 -27.92 7.10
N PRO A 44 4.26 -28.11 7.11
CA PRO A 44 5.03 -28.16 8.36
C PRO A 44 4.90 -26.83 9.12
N SER A 45 4.83 -26.89 10.45
CA SER A 45 4.72 -25.69 11.28
C SER A 45 6.04 -24.91 11.41
N ASP A 46 7.18 -25.51 11.04
CA ASP A 46 8.52 -24.94 11.19
C ASP A 46 9.18 -24.59 9.85
N LEU A 47 8.37 -24.36 8.80
CA LEU A 47 8.89 -23.95 7.49
C LEU A 47 9.79 -22.72 7.61
N THR A 48 10.98 -22.83 7.01
CA THR A 48 11.90 -21.71 6.90
C THR A 48 11.59 -20.86 5.67
N VAL A 49 12.13 -19.64 5.64
CA VAL A 49 12.03 -18.75 4.48
C VAL A 49 12.63 -19.40 3.23
N SER A 50 13.77 -20.09 3.35
CA SER A 50 14.41 -20.79 2.22
C SER A 50 13.62 -22.00 1.70
N GLN A 51 12.72 -22.56 2.51
CA GLN A 51 11.86 -23.67 2.10
C GLN A 51 10.56 -23.19 1.44
N SER A 52 10.07 -22.00 1.82
CA SER A 52 8.75 -21.49 1.44
C SER A 52 8.80 -20.38 0.38
N CYS A 53 9.95 -19.74 0.18
CA CYS A 53 10.09 -18.60 -0.72
C CYS A 53 10.79 -18.93 -2.03
N ASN A 54 10.32 -18.29 -3.10
CA ASN A 54 11.05 -18.14 -4.35
C ASN A 54 11.14 -16.65 -4.66
N ALA A 55 12.35 -16.08 -4.67
CA ALA A 55 12.57 -14.66 -4.92
C ALA A 55 12.10 -14.20 -6.32
N SER A 56 11.92 -15.14 -7.26
CA SER A 56 11.39 -14.85 -8.60
C SER A 56 9.86 -14.81 -8.65
N ALA A 57 9.17 -15.36 -7.64
CA ALA A 57 7.71 -15.41 -7.55
C ALA A 57 7.27 -15.56 -6.08
N VAL A 58 7.03 -14.43 -5.42
CA VAL A 58 6.74 -14.37 -3.98
C VAL A 58 5.26 -14.64 -3.73
N THR A 59 4.98 -15.76 -3.07
CA THR A 59 3.64 -16.27 -2.76
C THR A 59 3.13 -15.83 -1.37
N PRO A 60 1.83 -15.98 -1.08
CA PRO A 60 1.30 -15.84 0.28
C PRO A 60 1.99 -16.73 1.32
N LEU A 61 2.34 -17.97 0.97
CA LEU A 61 3.08 -18.89 1.86
C LEU A 61 4.44 -18.30 2.26
N CYS A 62 5.18 -17.78 1.29
CA CYS A 62 6.44 -17.11 1.54
C CYS A 62 6.27 -15.92 2.50
N ILE A 63 5.26 -15.08 2.29
CA ILE A 63 5.00 -13.91 3.13
C ILE A 63 4.59 -14.29 4.55
N ARG A 64 3.71 -15.28 4.70
CA ARG A 64 3.30 -15.78 6.01
C ARG A 64 4.49 -16.37 6.78
N THR A 65 5.45 -16.96 6.08
CA THR A 65 6.68 -17.46 6.69
C THR A 65 7.64 -16.32 7.04
N LEU A 66 7.88 -15.40 6.10
CA LEU A 66 8.78 -14.25 6.26
C LEU A 66 8.37 -13.34 7.43
N TYR A 67 7.06 -13.10 7.61
CA TYR A 67 6.54 -12.27 8.69
C TYR A 67 6.00 -13.06 9.90
N GLY A 68 6.30 -14.36 9.98
CA GLY A 68 6.00 -15.17 11.17
C GLY A 68 4.50 -15.35 11.47
N THR A 69 3.64 -15.28 10.46
CA THR A 69 2.19 -15.48 10.61
C THR A 69 1.71 -16.86 10.16
N LEU A 70 2.62 -17.73 9.72
CA LEU A 70 2.30 -19.07 9.20
C LEU A 70 1.38 -19.88 10.10
N ASN A 71 1.67 -19.95 11.40
CA ASN A 71 0.94 -20.78 12.36
C ASN A 71 -0.17 -20.05 13.11
N TYR A 72 -0.34 -18.74 12.88
CA TYR A 72 -1.35 -17.98 13.59
C TYR A 72 -2.75 -18.40 13.14
N LYS A 73 -3.60 -18.71 14.12
CA LYS A 73 -5.02 -18.98 13.91
C LYS A 73 -5.81 -17.85 14.54
N THR A 74 -6.70 -17.25 13.76
CA THR A 74 -7.52 -16.13 14.22
C THR A 74 -8.49 -16.55 15.33
N ARG A 75 -8.77 -15.62 16.25
CA ARG A 75 -9.53 -15.84 17.50
C ARG A 75 -10.61 -14.80 17.75
N ALA A 76 -10.59 -13.66 17.06
CA ALA A 76 -11.48 -12.52 17.31
C ALA A 76 -12.23 -12.08 16.03
N LEU A 77 -12.68 -13.03 15.21
CA LEU A 77 -13.36 -12.81 13.93
C LEU A 77 -14.68 -12.02 14.04
N ASP A 78 -15.27 -11.92 15.21
CA ASP A 78 -16.49 -11.16 15.49
C ASP A 78 -16.22 -9.68 15.85
N ARG A 79 -14.96 -9.34 16.14
CA ARG A 79 -14.52 -8.02 16.64
C ARG A 79 -13.38 -7.39 15.84
N ASN A 80 -12.73 -8.14 14.96
CA ASN A 80 -11.66 -7.68 14.09
C ASN A 80 -12.05 -7.83 12.62
N ALA A 81 -11.66 -6.86 11.79
CA ALA A 81 -11.94 -6.86 10.36
C ALA A 81 -10.89 -6.03 9.59
N MET A 82 -10.77 -6.30 8.31
CA MET A 82 -9.97 -5.53 7.35
C MET A 82 -10.87 -4.79 6.37
N ALA A 83 -10.44 -3.61 5.95
CA ALA A 83 -11.10 -2.83 4.91
C ALA A 83 -10.13 -2.49 3.78
N LEU A 84 -10.61 -2.55 2.55
CA LEU A 84 -9.90 -2.10 1.35
C LEU A 84 -10.68 -0.96 0.67
N THR A 85 -9.97 0.06 0.22
CA THR A 85 -10.53 1.16 -0.55
C THR A 85 -9.99 1.15 -1.98
N ASN A 86 -10.85 1.00 -2.97
CA ASN A 86 -10.50 1.14 -4.37
C ASN A 86 -10.87 2.53 -4.91
N TYR A 87 -10.00 3.06 -5.75
CA TYR A 87 -10.20 4.30 -6.51
C TYR A 87 -9.98 4.04 -8.00
N HIS A 88 -10.18 5.04 -8.87
CA HIS A 88 -9.85 4.97 -10.31
C HIS A 88 -10.39 3.74 -11.06
N ASP A 89 -11.69 3.44 -10.87
CA ASP A 89 -12.36 2.29 -11.47
C ASP A 89 -11.75 0.92 -11.10
N GLN A 90 -10.92 0.87 -10.07
CA GLN A 90 -10.43 -0.40 -9.53
C GLN A 90 -11.56 -1.10 -8.76
N PHE A 91 -11.60 -2.41 -8.93
CA PHE A 91 -12.56 -3.31 -8.30
C PHE A 91 -11.90 -4.67 -8.10
N ASN A 92 -12.61 -5.55 -7.40
CA ASN A 92 -12.13 -6.88 -7.06
C ASN A 92 -13.01 -7.91 -7.78
N ASN A 93 -12.47 -8.56 -8.80
CA ASN A 93 -13.13 -9.62 -9.53
C ASN A 93 -13.08 -10.91 -8.69
N ARG A 94 -14.26 -11.43 -8.33
CA ARG A 94 -14.39 -12.57 -7.44
C ARG A 94 -13.83 -13.86 -8.05
N SER A 95 -13.98 -14.05 -9.36
CA SER A 95 -13.44 -15.23 -10.06
C SER A 95 -11.92 -15.23 -10.06
N ASP A 96 -11.28 -14.07 -10.29
CA ASP A 96 -9.82 -13.95 -10.22
C ASP A 96 -9.29 -14.21 -8.80
N ILE A 97 -10.00 -13.72 -7.76
CA ILE A 97 -9.66 -14.04 -6.37
C ILE A 97 -9.78 -15.53 -6.11
N GLN A 98 -10.85 -16.18 -6.57
CA GLN A 98 -11.02 -17.62 -6.40
C GLN A 98 -9.87 -18.40 -7.07
N MET A 99 -9.52 -18.09 -8.32
CA MET A 99 -8.42 -18.74 -9.04
C MET A 99 -7.06 -18.54 -8.34
N PHE A 100 -6.84 -17.36 -7.76
CA PHE A 100 -5.66 -17.08 -6.95
C PHE A 100 -5.63 -17.95 -5.68
N LEU A 101 -6.73 -18.00 -4.92
CA LEU A 101 -6.80 -18.78 -3.69
C LEU A 101 -6.66 -20.28 -3.97
N GLU A 102 -7.22 -20.80 -5.07
CA GLU A 102 -7.05 -22.19 -5.47
C GLU A 102 -5.58 -22.55 -5.72
N SER A 103 -4.79 -21.60 -6.22
CA SER A 103 -3.36 -21.82 -6.47
C SER A 103 -2.49 -21.65 -5.21
N TYR A 104 -2.85 -20.73 -4.31
CA TYR A 104 -1.92 -20.23 -3.29
C TYR A 104 -2.43 -20.28 -1.85
N GLN A 105 -3.73 -20.51 -1.64
CA GLN A 105 -4.34 -20.67 -0.32
C GLN A 105 -5.61 -21.56 -0.38
N PRO A 106 -5.48 -22.88 -0.59
CA PRO A 106 -6.61 -23.78 -0.87
C PRO A 106 -7.68 -23.83 0.22
N ASP A 107 -7.32 -23.68 1.49
CA ASP A 107 -8.29 -23.57 2.60
C ASP A 107 -9.28 -22.41 2.40
N ALA A 108 -8.78 -21.26 1.97
CA ALA A 108 -9.58 -20.09 1.72
C ALA A 108 -10.47 -20.26 0.47
N ALA A 109 -9.93 -20.92 -0.57
CA ALA A 109 -10.71 -21.27 -1.76
C ALA A 109 -11.86 -22.24 -1.45
N ARG A 110 -11.61 -23.27 -0.63
CA ARG A 110 -12.64 -24.23 -0.16
C ARG A 110 -13.71 -23.56 0.70
N ALA A 111 -13.33 -22.53 1.46
CA ALA A 111 -14.28 -21.69 2.19
C ALA A 111 -15.02 -20.67 1.30
N VAL A 112 -14.68 -20.59 0.01
CA VAL A 112 -15.37 -19.80 -1.01
C VAL A 112 -15.40 -18.30 -0.66
N ILE A 113 -14.40 -17.83 0.11
CA ILE A 113 -14.39 -16.46 0.67
C ILE A 113 -14.39 -15.36 -0.39
N ALA A 114 -13.90 -15.67 -1.61
CA ALA A 114 -13.95 -14.78 -2.76
C ALA A 114 -15.38 -14.31 -3.09
N PHE A 115 -16.42 -15.04 -2.68
CA PHE A 115 -17.81 -14.73 -3.04
C PHE A 115 -18.64 -14.14 -1.88
N TYR A 116 -18.11 -14.07 -0.66
CA TYR A 116 -18.88 -13.71 0.53
C TYR A 116 -18.42 -12.44 1.25
N PHE A 117 -17.31 -11.82 0.82
CA PHE A 117 -16.91 -10.54 1.42
C PHE A 117 -17.87 -9.38 1.05
N GLN A 118 -18.05 -8.47 1.99
CA GLN A 118 -18.96 -7.32 1.88
C GLN A 118 -18.40 -6.27 0.93
N THR A 119 -19.29 -5.63 0.17
CA THR A 119 -18.94 -4.60 -0.81
C THR A 119 -19.83 -3.38 -0.65
N ASP A 120 -19.22 -2.20 -0.64
CA ASP A 120 -19.89 -0.90 -0.69
C ASP A 120 -19.35 -0.10 -1.87
N ASP A 121 -20.22 0.19 -2.84
CA ASP A 121 -19.87 0.91 -4.06
C ASP A 121 -20.42 2.34 -3.96
N VAL A 122 -19.51 3.31 -3.75
CA VAL A 122 -19.82 4.71 -3.46
C VAL A 122 -19.66 5.56 -4.72
N ALA A 123 -20.52 6.57 -4.88
CA ALA A 123 -20.44 7.56 -5.95
C ALA A 123 -20.41 6.96 -7.37
N GLY A 124 -21.16 5.87 -7.59
CA GLY A 124 -21.27 5.22 -8.90
C GLY A 124 -20.02 4.44 -9.31
N ALA A 125 -19.29 3.89 -8.33
CA ALA A 125 -18.09 3.11 -8.60
C ALA A 125 -18.37 1.90 -9.50
N THR A 126 -17.42 1.59 -10.37
CA THR A 126 -17.46 0.38 -11.20
C THR A 126 -17.22 -0.86 -10.32
N ASN A 127 -18.03 -1.90 -10.49
CA ASN A 127 -17.87 -3.20 -9.82
C ASN A 127 -18.16 -4.36 -10.78
N GLN A 128 -17.31 -4.49 -11.80
CA GLN A 128 -17.49 -5.50 -12.83
C GLN A 128 -17.01 -6.87 -12.35
N GLN A 129 -17.80 -7.91 -12.63
CA GLN A 129 -17.48 -9.31 -12.30
C GLN A 129 -17.31 -10.19 -13.55
N SER A 130 -17.42 -9.61 -14.74
CA SER A 130 -17.12 -10.26 -16.03
C SER A 130 -15.67 -10.05 -16.45
N THR A 131 -15.24 -10.78 -17.48
CA THR A 131 -13.96 -10.55 -18.16
C THR A 131 -13.82 -9.11 -18.62
N ALA A 132 -12.60 -8.60 -18.61
CA ALA A 132 -12.28 -7.25 -19.01
C ALA A 132 -12.45 -7.06 -20.53
N THR A 133 -13.01 -5.93 -20.94
CA THR A 133 -13.03 -5.51 -22.34
C THR A 133 -11.63 -5.14 -22.83
N ALA A 134 -11.40 -5.11 -24.14
CA ALA A 134 -10.11 -4.70 -24.71
C ALA A 134 -9.66 -3.30 -24.21
N GLU A 135 -10.60 -2.39 -24.01
CA GLU A 135 -10.30 -1.06 -23.46
C GLU A 135 -9.92 -1.11 -21.98
N GLN A 136 -10.63 -1.91 -21.18
CA GLN A 136 -10.31 -2.11 -19.78
C GLN A 136 -8.96 -2.80 -19.57
N LEU A 137 -8.58 -3.71 -20.46
CA LEU A 137 -7.26 -4.33 -20.49
C LEU A 137 -6.17 -3.29 -20.76
N ARG A 138 -6.38 -2.41 -21.75
CA ARG A 138 -5.45 -1.29 -22.02
C ARG A 138 -5.30 -0.35 -20.82
N LYS A 139 -6.41 -0.05 -20.14
CA LYS A 139 -6.47 0.83 -18.96
C LYS A 139 -6.17 0.13 -17.63
N LYS A 140 -5.94 -1.19 -17.63
CA LYS A 140 -5.69 -2.02 -16.44
C LYS A 140 -6.74 -1.87 -15.35
N VAL A 141 -8.00 -1.78 -15.76
CA VAL A 141 -9.12 -1.63 -14.83
C VAL A 141 -9.28 -2.91 -14.00
N GLY A 142 -9.42 -2.76 -12.68
CA GLY A 142 -9.58 -3.86 -11.73
C GLY A 142 -8.29 -4.61 -11.38
N ARG A 143 -7.14 -4.27 -11.96
CA ARG A 143 -5.87 -4.95 -11.70
C ARG A 143 -5.36 -4.70 -10.28
N GLU A 144 -5.37 -3.43 -9.86
CA GLU A 144 -4.88 -3.00 -8.54
C GLU A 144 -5.77 -3.54 -7.43
N GLY A 145 -7.08 -3.37 -7.57
CA GLY A 145 -8.04 -3.90 -6.60
C GLY A 145 -7.89 -5.43 -6.45
N ASN A 146 -7.72 -6.16 -7.54
CA ASN A 146 -7.45 -7.60 -7.48
C ASN A 146 -6.20 -7.94 -6.67
N LEU A 147 -5.08 -7.27 -6.94
CA LEU A 147 -3.82 -7.46 -6.21
C LEU A 147 -4.02 -7.30 -4.69
N ASP A 148 -4.67 -6.21 -4.29
CA ASP A 148 -4.91 -5.92 -2.88
C ASP A 148 -5.74 -7.02 -2.20
N ALA A 149 -6.82 -7.46 -2.86
CA ALA A 149 -7.66 -8.53 -2.35
C ALA A 149 -6.93 -9.89 -2.28
N HIS A 150 -6.09 -10.22 -3.27
CA HIS A 150 -5.26 -11.43 -3.24
C HIS A 150 -4.33 -11.45 -2.04
N ILE A 151 -3.68 -10.32 -1.75
CA ILE A 151 -2.74 -10.19 -0.65
C ILE A 151 -3.46 -10.29 0.69
N LEU A 152 -4.54 -9.51 0.89
CA LEU A 152 -5.29 -9.50 2.15
C LEU A 152 -5.90 -10.87 2.45
N HIS A 153 -6.55 -11.50 1.47
CA HIS A 153 -7.12 -12.83 1.66
C HIS A 153 -6.05 -13.92 1.78
N GLY A 154 -4.97 -13.85 1.00
CA GLY A 154 -3.91 -14.85 1.01
C GLY A 154 -3.12 -14.91 2.32
N ILE A 155 -2.99 -13.77 3.02
CA ILE A 155 -2.21 -13.68 4.26
C ILE A 155 -3.10 -13.80 5.50
N ALA A 156 -4.23 -13.09 5.55
CA ALA A 156 -5.01 -12.90 6.77
C ALA A 156 -6.35 -13.64 6.81
N PHE A 157 -6.60 -14.58 5.89
CA PHE A 157 -7.74 -15.49 6.00
C PHE A 157 -7.77 -16.19 7.37
N PRO A 158 -8.95 -16.36 8.03
CA PRO A 158 -10.30 -15.99 7.60
C PRO A 158 -10.80 -14.63 8.15
N THR A 159 -9.93 -13.67 8.42
CA THR A 159 -10.32 -12.34 8.93
C THR A 159 -11.40 -11.70 8.05
N PRO A 160 -12.52 -11.19 8.61
CA PRO A 160 -13.56 -10.51 7.84
C PRO A 160 -12.99 -9.39 6.98
N PHE A 161 -13.49 -9.29 5.75
CA PHE A 161 -13.02 -8.34 4.76
C PHE A 161 -14.18 -7.52 4.21
N MET A 162 -13.99 -6.20 4.14
CA MET A 162 -14.93 -5.27 3.52
C MET A 162 -14.24 -4.43 2.45
N LYS A 163 -14.87 -4.35 1.29
CA LYS A 163 -14.42 -3.54 0.16
C LYS A 163 -15.26 -2.27 0.07
N TYR A 164 -14.59 -1.14 -0.14
CA TYR A 164 -15.18 0.14 -0.53
C TYR A 164 -14.64 0.54 -1.91
N SER A 165 -15.46 0.56 -2.97
CA SER A 165 -15.06 1.13 -4.26
C SER A 165 -15.65 2.53 -4.41
N THR A 166 -14.83 3.50 -4.85
CA THR A 166 -15.27 4.89 -5.01
C THR A 166 -15.18 5.35 -6.47
N GLY A 167 -16.29 5.85 -7.00
CA GLY A 167 -16.38 6.39 -8.34
C GLY A 167 -15.97 7.87 -8.48
N GLY A 168 -15.67 8.23 -9.73
CA GLY A 168 -15.39 9.59 -10.18
C GLY A 168 -14.00 10.12 -9.80
N GLN A 169 -13.75 11.39 -10.12
CA GLN A 169 -12.43 12.01 -10.00
C GLN A 169 -12.36 13.03 -8.86
N ALA A 170 -11.16 13.34 -8.39
CA ALA A 170 -10.94 14.45 -7.48
C ALA A 170 -11.26 15.79 -8.15
N LEU A 171 -11.94 16.68 -7.42
CA LEU A 171 -12.46 17.95 -7.94
C LEU A 171 -11.38 19.03 -8.13
N ALA A 172 -10.21 18.87 -7.49
CA ALA A 172 -9.11 19.84 -7.55
C ALA A 172 -7.90 19.24 -8.26
N PHE A 173 -7.68 19.68 -9.50
CA PHE A 173 -6.48 19.36 -10.28
C PHE A 173 -6.14 20.52 -11.21
N LYS A 174 -4.86 20.87 -11.27
CA LYS A 174 -4.32 21.80 -12.26
C LYS A 174 -3.24 21.08 -13.05
N PRO A 175 -3.39 20.94 -14.38
CA PRO A 175 -2.38 20.31 -15.21
C PRO A 175 -1.11 21.15 -15.29
N ASP A 176 0.02 20.49 -15.48
CA ASP A 176 1.29 21.12 -15.82
C ASP A 176 2.12 20.26 -16.79
N LYS A 177 3.29 20.76 -17.16
CA LYS A 177 4.22 20.14 -18.12
C LYS A 177 4.57 18.69 -17.78
N TYR A 178 4.61 18.34 -16.50
CA TYR A 178 5.08 17.04 -16.01
C TYR A 178 3.91 16.12 -15.61
N THR A 179 2.72 16.66 -15.36
CA THR A 179 1.47 15.88 -15.22
C THR A 179 0.29 16.67 -15.77
N PRO A 180 -0.08 16.44 -17.04
CA PRO A 180 -1.15 17.15 -17.71
C PRO A 180 -2.55 16.55 -17.46
N THR A 181 -2.66 15.39 -16.80
CA THR A 181 -3.92 14.69 -16.57
C THR A 181 -4.22 14.49 -15.08
N ASN A 182 -5.51 14.52 -14.72
CA ASN A 182 -5.93 14.42 -13.33
C ASN A 182 -5.86 12.98 -12.86
N THR A 183 -4.87 12.70 -12.02
CA THR A 183 -4.62 11.38 -11.43
C THR A 183 -4.99 11.35 -9.97
N ASN A 184 -5.58 12.44 -9.44
CA ASN A 184 -5.93 12.58 -8.03
C ASN A 184 -7.10 11.68 -7.64
N GLU A 185 -6.86 10.83 -6.64
CA GLU A 185 -7.88 9.98 -6.04
C GLU A 185 -8.92 10.82 -5.28
N PRO A 186 -10.22 10.47 -5.39
CA PRO A 186 -11.29 11.19 -4.69
C PRO A 186 -11.37 10.77 -3.21
N PHE A 187 -10.28 10.91 -2.46
CA PHE A 187 -10.18 10.51 -1.04
C PHE A 187 -11.33 11.04 -0.15
N LEU A 188 -11.95 12.16 -0.54
CA LEU A 188 -13.05 12.81 0.19
C LEU A 188 -14.44 12.22 -0.07
N LYS A 189 -14.65 11.48 -1.18
CA LYS A 189 -15.99 10.97 -1.56
C LYS A 189 -16.51 9.81 -0.72
N PRO A 190 -15.69 8.82 -0.30
CA PRO A 190 -16.17 7.76 0.58
C PRO A 190 -16.29 8.20 2.05
N GLY A 191 -16.11 9.49 2.36
CA GLY A 191 -16.16 9.98 3.74
C GLY A 191 -14.98 9.55 4.61
N PHE A 192 -13.97 8.85 4.05
CA PHE A 192 -12.69 8.58 4.72
C PHE A 192 -11.93 9.90 4.91
N THR A 193 -12.16 10.55 6.04
CA THR A 193 -11.40 11.75 6.43
C THR A 193 -10.33 11.36 7.44
N MET A 194 -9.05 11.41 7.05
CA MET A 194 -7.94 11.56 8.01
C MET A 194 -8.04 12.96 8.62
N CYS A 195 -8.69 13.11 9.77
CA CYS A 195 -8.85 14.41 10.41
C CYS A 195 -7.59 14.80 11.20
N LEU A 196 -6.86 15.78 10.67
CA LEU A 196 -5.91 16.62 11.40
C LEU A 196 -6.63 17.35 12.55
N HIS A 197 -6.14 17.20 13.78
CA HIS A 197 -6.75 17.85 14.94
C HIS A 197 -6.46 19.37 14.98
N ARG A 198 -7.56 20.14 15.03
CA ARG A 198 -7.80 21.47 15.65
C ARG A 198 -6.71 22.57 15.62
N LYS A 199 -7.12 23.70 15.01
CA LYS A 199 -6.95 25.11 15.46
C LYS A 199 -5.97 26.07 14.77
N THR A 200 -5.32 25.76 13.65
CA THR A 200 -4.61 26.81 12.88
C THR A 200 -4.68 26.60 11.37
N CYS A 201 -5.81 26.94 10.74
CA CYS A 201 -5.83 27.25 9.31
C CYS A 201 -6.09 28.75 9.14
N HIS A 202 -5.01 29.52 8.99
CA HIS A 202 -5.10 30.90 8.53
C HIS A 202 -5.60 30.94 7.08
N LYS A 203 -6.40 31.97 6.81
CA LYS A 203 -7.06 32.28 5.54
C LYS A 203 -6.11 32.15 4.34
N SER A 204 -6.16 31.01 3.66
CA SER A 204 -5.72 30.81 2.28
C SER A 204 -6.97 30.44 1.49
N SER A 205 -7.13 31.03 0.30
CA SER A 205 -8.27 30.90 -0.62
C SER A 205 -8.44 29.49 -1.18
N SER A 206 -8.79 28.56 -0.29
CA SER A 206 -9.19 27.18 -0.56
C SER A 206 -10.48 26.97 0.23
N PRO A 207 -11.55 26.41 -0.37
CA PRO A 207 -12.81 26.25 0.33
C PRO A 207 -12.59 25.47 1.62
N PRO A 208 -13.21 25.90 2.73
CA PRO A 208 -12.99 25.29 4.03
C PRO A 208 -13.46 23.82 3.96
N MET A 209 -12.55 22.87 4.23
CA MET A 209 -12.94 21.49 4.53
C MET A 209 -13.73 21.51 5.83
N VAL A 210 -15.06 21.55 5.71
CA VAL A 210 -16.02 21.37 6.81
C VAL A 210 -16.84 20.16 6.44
N ILE A 211 -16.76 19.09 7.24
CA ILE A 211 -17.68 17.97 7.20
C ILE A 211 -18.34 17.83 8.57
N SER A 212 -19.64 17.54 8.53
CA SER A 212 -20.53 17.40 9.68
C SER A 212 -20.12 16.28 10.64
N ASN A 213 -20.44 16.46 11.92
CA ASN A 213 -20.01 15.68 13.09
C ASN A 213 -20.20 14.14 13.08
N LYS A 214 -20.78 13.50 12.05
CA LYS A 214 -21.12 12.07 12.10
C LYS A 214 -20.01 11.11 11.65
N GLN A 215 -19.12 11.48 10.73
CA GLN A 215 -18.11 10.57 10.16
C GLN A 215 -16.69 10.71 10.74
N SER A 216 -16.44 11.62 11.68
CA SER A 216 -15.12 11.75 12.32
C SER A 216 -14.69 10.54 13.17
N HIS A 217 -15.63 9.64 13.49
CA HIS A 217 -15.39 8.49 14.36
C HIS A 217 -14.69 7.30 13.67
N ILE A 218 -14.82 7.15 12.34
CA ILE A 218 -14.29 5.99 11.59
C ILE A 218 -12.76 6.06 11.46
N ALA A 219 -12.17 7.25 11.31
CA ALA A 219 -10.71 7.41 11.26
C ALA A 219 -10.03 7.39 12.65
N THR A 220 -10.76 7.68 13.72
CA THR A 220 -10.19 7.73 15.08
C THR A 220 -10.09 6.37 15.77
N GLN A 221 -10.56 5.28 15.13
CA GLN A 221 -10.60 3.93 15.72
C GLN A 221 -9.91 2.85 14.86
N ASN A 222 -9.47 3.18 13.65
CA ASN A 222 -8.93 2.21 12.69
C ASN A 222 -7.48 2.56 12.31
N ALA A 223 -6.64 1.58 11.96
CA ALA A 223 -5.33 1.83 11.37
C ALA A 223 -5.47 2.17 9.87
N VAL A 224 -5.01 3.35 9.44
CA VAL A 224 -4.98 3.75 8.02
C VAL A 224 -3.58 3.50 7.46
N ILE A 225 -3.51 2.77 6.36
CA ILE A 225 -2.26 2.27 5.75
C ILE A 225 -2.29 2.59 4.26
N PHE A 226 -1.16 3.05 3.72
CA PHE A 226 -1.00 3.33 2.29
C PHE A 226 0.43 3.04 1.82
N GLY A 227 0.58 2.75 0.54
CA GLY A 227 1.89 2.61 -0.10
C GLY A 227 2.66 3.94 -0.09
N ALA A 228 3.98 3.87 0.03
CA ALA A 228 4.83 5.04 0.02
C ALA A 228 4.93 5.70 -1.37
N GLY A 229 4.70 4.92 -2.42
CA GLY A 229 4.84 5.29 -3.83
C GLY A 229 5.96 4.51 -4.53
N ASP A 230 5.96 4.57 -5.87
CA ASP A 230 6.75 3.63 -6.70
C ASP A 230 7.84 4.32 -7.54
N SER A 231 8.15 5.60 -7.23
CA SER A 231 9.08 6.42 -7.99
C SER A 231 10.23 6.99 -7.15
N GLY A 232 10.64 6.33 -6.07
CA GLY A 232 11.75 6.80 -5.23
C GLY A 232 11.47 8.19 -4.63
N VAL A 233 12.41 9.13 -4.82
CA VAL A 233 12.25 10.55 -4.44
C VAL A 233 11.52 11.39 -5.50
N GLY A 234 11.10 10.77 -6.60
CA GLY A 234 10.52 11.37 -7.79
C GLY A 234 10.98 10.63 -9.04
N LYS A 235 10.12 10.51 -10.06
CA LYS A 235 10.46 9.83 -11.32
C LYS A 235 11.64 10.55 -11.99
N SER A 236 12.59 9.79 -12.51
CA SER A 236 13.75 10.34 -13.22
C SER A 236 13.30 11.27 -14.36
N GLY A 237 13.84 12.49 -14.40
CA GLY A 237 13.44 13.53 -15.36
C GLY A 237 12.21 14.38 -14.96
N TYR A 238 11.49 14.02 -13.89
CA TYR A 238 10.25 14.70 -13.45
C TYR A 238 10.37 15.34 -12.07
N CYS A 239 11.57 15.39 -11.48
CA CYS A 239 11.86 16.00 -10.17
C CYS A 239 11.83 17.53 -10.21
N HIS A 240 10.67 18.11 -10.54
CA HIS A 240 10.44 19.53 -10.70
C HIS A 240 9.20 20.01 -9.94
N SER A 241 9.29 21.20 -9.36
CA SER A 241 8.19 21.83 -8.64
C SER A 241 7.04 22.17 -9.59
N ASN A 242 5.80 22.05 -9.10
CA ASN A 242 4.60 22.39 -9.85
C ASN A 242 3.92 23.68 -9.36
N ASN A 243 4.63 24.49 -8.57
CA ASN A 243 4.14 25.75 -8.02
C ASN A 243 4.39 26.97 -8.94
N GLY A 244 4.74 26.70 -10.21
CA GLY A 244 5.11 27.72 -11.20
C GLY A 244 6.58 28.16 -11.18
N THR A 245 7.40 27.63 -10.27
CA THR A 245 8.84 27.96 -10.23
C THR A 245 9.73 27.04 -11.04
N ASP A 246 9.24 25.84 -11.41
CA ASP A 246 9.99 24.79 -12.11
C ASP A 246 11.33 24.41 -11.43
N ALA A 247 11.44 24.66 -10.11
CA ALA A 247 12.64 24.36 -9.35
C ALA A 247 12.90 22.85 -9.31
N TYR A 248 14.15 22.44 -9.51
CA TYR A 248 14.55 21.04 -9.37
C TYR A 248 14.53 20.61 -7.90
N GLU A 249 13.74 19.60 -7.58
CA GLU A 249 13.47 19.17 -6.21
C GLU A 249 12.95 17.74 -6.12
N PHE A 250 13.13 17.09 -4.96
CA PHE A 250 12.46 15.84 -4.65
C PHE A 250 10.96 16.09 -4.43
N LEU A 251 10.15 15.13 -4.87
CA LEU A 251 8.71 15.27 -4.90
C LEU A 251 8.08 14.74 -3.60
N THR A 252 7.08 15.46 -3.10
CA THR A 252 6.25 15.00 -2.00
C THR A 252 4.99 14.36 -2.57
N SER A 253 4.67 13.14 -2.14
CA SER A 253 3.44 12.45 -2.52
C SER A 253 2.42 12.46 -1.38
N PHE A 254 1.13 12.41 -1.71
CA PHE A 254 0.02 12.25 -0.78
C PHE A 254 -0.75 10.97 -1.16
N PRO A 255 -1.25 10.15 -0.20
CA PRO A 255 -1.35 10.39 1.24
C PRO A 255 -0.10 10.08 2.07
N THR A 256 0.96 9.51 1.47
CA THR A 256 2.19 9.09 2.17
C THR A 256 2.81 10.15 3.09
N SER A 257 2.74 11.43 2.70
CA SER A 257 3.26 12.55 3.49
C SER A 257 2.39 12.99 4.67
N CYS A 258 1.17 12.47 4.80
CA CYS A 258 0.28 12.72 5.93
C CYS A 258 0.84 12.05 7.20
N PRO A 259 0.87 12.74 8.36
CA PRO A 259 1.40 12.17 9.60
C PRO A 259 0.39 11.28 10.36
N TYR A 260 -0.85 11.15 9.86
CA TYR A 260 -1.94 10.41 10.53
C TYR A 260 -2.30 9.08 9.84
N GLY A 261 -1.42 8.58 8.99
CA GLY A 261 -1.52 7.24 8.43
C GLY A 261 -0.14 6.63 8.30
N THR A 262 -0.11 5.31 8.19
CA THR A 262 1.12 4.54 8.10
C THR A 262 1.53 4.41 6.64
N SER A 263 2.68 4.99 6.30
CA SER A 263 3.32 4.87 5.00
C SER A 263 4.18 3.61 4.95
N VAL A 264 3.94 2.76 3.94
CA VAL A 264 4.62 1.48 3.77
C VAL A 264 5.50 1.50 2.52
N GLY A 265 6.81 1.43 2.71
CA GLY A 265 7.76 1.21 1.62
C GLY A 265 7.83 -0.26 1.22
N ALA A 266 8.45 -0.54 0.08
CA ALA A 266 8.64 -1.88 -0.43
C ALA A 266 10.09 -2.37 -0.23
N THR A 267 10.23 -3.61 0.21
CA THR A 267 11.48 -4.37 0.24
C THR A 267 11.50 -5.44 -0.85
N ARG A 268 12.71 -5.90 -1.19
CA ARG A 268 12.95 -7.07 -2.03
C ARG A 268 13.98 -7.99 -1.38
N ASN A 269 14.11 -9.18 -1.96
CA ASN A 269 14.79 -10.35 -1.40
C ASN A 269 14.01 -11.00 -0.26
N THR A 270 14.22 -12.30 -0.07
CA THR A 270 13.59 -13.09 0.98
C THR A 270 14.63 -13.86 1.80
N GLU A 271 15.69 -14.36 1.16
CA GLU A 271 16.72 -15.17 1.81
C GLU A 271 18.00 -14.40 2.18
N SER A 272 18.35 -13.41 1.37
CA SER A 272 19.44 -12.47 1.67
C SER A 272 18.91 -11.26 2.44
N GLU A 273 19.81 -10.35 2.84
CA GLU A 273 19.42 -9.07 3.43
C GLU A 273 18.30 -8.41 2.61
N GLU A 274 17.20 -8.07 3.28
CA GLU A 274 16.13 -7.29 2.69
C GLU A 274 16.66 -5.90 2.35
N ILE A 275 16.53 -5.53 1.09
CA ILE A 275 16.96 -4.22 0.59
C ILE A 275 15.76 -3.44 0.06
N VAL A 276 15.97 -2.15 -0.21
CA VAL A 276 14.99 -1.32 -0.90
C VAL A 276 14.55 -1.99 -2.21
N ALA A 277 13.23 -2.08 -2.43
CA ALA A 277 12.72 -2.65 -3.66
C ALA A 277 12.94 -1.69 -4.83
N PHE A 278 13.49 -2.23 -5.92
CA PHE A 278 13.57 -1.58 -7.21
C PHE A 278 13.56 -2.62 -8.32
N ASN A 279 13.15 -2.21 -9.51
CA ASN A 279 13.20 -3.04 -10.71
C ASN A 279 13.59 -2.18 -11.93
N ASP A 280 14.81 -2.36 -12.41
CA ASP A 280 15.33 -1.58 -13.53
C ASP A 280 14.59 -1.83 -14.85
N ARG A 281 14.01 -3.02 -15.01
CA ARG A 281 13.28 -3.35 -16.24
C ARG A 281 12.12 -2.39 -16.40
N ASN A 282 11.40 -2.16 -15.31
CA ASN A 282 10.16 -1.44 -15.35
C ASN A 282 10.29 0.00 -14.86
N GLY A 283 11.30 0.32 -14.03
CA GLY A 283 11.58 1.64 -13.45
C GLY A 283 11.12 1.79 -11.98
N PHE A 284 10.64 0.73 -11.34
CA PHE A 284 10.11 0.75 -9.98
C PHE A 284 11.21 1.04 -9.00
N VAL A 285 10.93 1.96 -8.08
CA VAL A 285 11.77 2.21 -6.90
C VAL A 285 10.86 2.55 -5.75
N SER A 286 10.94 1.82 -4.63
CA SER A 286 10.20 2.16 -3.42
C SER A 286 10.46 3.61 -3.01
N ALA A 287 9.39 4.37 -2.82
CA ALA A 287 9.48 5.77 -2.49
C ALA A 287 9.86 6.01 -1.02
N GLY A 288 10.44 7.18 -0.81
CA GLY A 288 10.77 7.73 0.49
C GLY A 288 11.10 9.21 0.36
N GLY A 289 10.91 9.99 1.42
CA GLY A 289 11.10 11.43 1.34
C GLY A 289 10.65 12.18 2.57
N PHE A 290 10.47 13.49 2.38
CA PHE A 290 10.04 14.42 3.41
C PHE A 290 8.90 15.27 2.88
N SER A 291 7.89 15.47 3.71
CA SER A 291 6.75 16.31 3.37
C SER A 291 7.14 17.78 3.25
N LYS A 292 6.71 18.44 2.17
CA LYS A 292 6.76 19.91 2.06
C LYS A 292 5.64 20.61 2.83
N TYR A 293 4.58 19.89 3.17
CA TYR A 293 3.34 20.47 3.68
C TYR A 293 3.16 20.23 5.17
N PHE A 294 3.49 19.04 5.65
CA PHE A 294 3.31 18.64 7.03
C PHE A 294 4.65 18.75 7.78
N PRO A 295 4.71 19.52 8.88
CA PRO A 295 5.91 19.55 9.71
C PRO A 295 6.16 18.15 10.30
N ARG A 296 7.42 17.90 10.66
CA ARG A 296 7.81 16.65 11.32
C ARG A 296 6.99 16.46 12.60
N PRO A 297 6.21 15.37 12.71
CA PRO A 297 5.42 15.12 13.90
C PRO A 297 6.31 14.75 15.09
N ALA A 298 5.81 15.01 16.30
CA ALA A 298 6.59 14.84 17.53
C ALA A 298 7.14 13.41 17.71
N TYR A 299 6.36 12.38 17.34
CA TYR A 299 6.78 10.98 17.44
C TYR A 299 8.02 10.64 16.58
N GLN A 300 8.22 11.30 15.44
CA GLN A 300 9.44 11.14 14.62
C GLN A 300 10.66 11.81 15.24
N GLY A 301 10.44 12.82 16.09
CA GLY A 301 11.49 13.48 16.86
C GLY A 301 11.79 12.78 18.20
N ALA A 302 10.79 12.12 18.80
CA ALA A 302 10.88 11.57 20.16
C ALA A 302 12.03 10.57 20.37
N HIS A 303 12.34 9.79 19.33
CA HIS A 303 13.43 8.80 19.36
C HIS A 303 14.66 9.23 18.53
N GLY A 304 14.71 10.47 18.05
CA GLY A 304 15.84 11.02 17.30
C GLY A 304 16.15 10.34 15.96
N VAL A 305 15.26 9.48 15.45
CA VAL A 305 15.53 8.66 14.24
C VAL A 305 15.73 9.53 13.00
N VAL A 306 14.86 10.54 12.81
CA VAL A 306 15.01 11.47 11.69
C VAL A 306 16.26 12.34 11.85
N ASP A 307 16.57 12.79 13.07
CA ASP A 307 17.77 13.60 13.31
C ASP A 307 19.06 12.80 13.10
N SER A 308 19.06 11.51 13.48
CA SER A 308 20.16 10.57 13.22
C SER A 308 20.34 10.33 11.71
N TYR A 309 19.24 10.10 10.97
CA TYR A 309 19.28 10.02 9.51
C TYR A 309 19.85 11.30 8.87
N LEU A 310 19.32 12.46 9.24
CA LEU A 310 19.74 13.77 8.71
C LEU A 310 21.20 14.11 9.05
N SER A 311 21.70 13.63 10.20
CA SER A 311 23.09 13.77 10.61
C SER A 311 24.02 12.92 9.74
N ARG A 312 23.67 11.67 9.48
CA ARG A 312 24.42 10.78 8.57
C ARG A 312 24.39 11.25 7.12
N LEU A 313 23.26 11.80 6.67
CA LEU A 313 23.13 12.38 5.34
C LEU A 313 24.03 13.62 5.16
N GLY A 314 24.29 14.35 6.25
CA GLY A 314 24.99 15.63 6.22
C GLY A 314 24.11 16.80 5.78
N LYS A 315 24.69 18.00 5.81
CA LYS A 315 23.99 19.26 5.47
C LYS A 315 24.06 19.60 3.98
N ASP A 316 25.07 19.10 3.28
CA ASP A 316 25.36 19.48 1.89
C ASP A 316 24.71 18.54 0.87
N LYS A 317 24.62 17.24 1.19
CA LYS A 317 24.00 16.25 0.32
C LYS A 317 22.51 16.55 0.14
N TYR A 318 22.11 16.74 -1.12
CA TYR A 318 20.74 17.10 -1.53
C TYR A 318 20.21 18.40 -0.89
N LYS A 319 21.12 19.34 -0.58
CA LYS A 319 20.75 20.66 -0.07
C LYS A 319 19.73 21.33 -1.01
N CYS A 320 18.70 21.94 -0.42
CA CYS A 320 17.57 22.57 -1.11
C CYS A 320 16.67 21.64 -1.93
N LEU A 321 16.94 20.34 -2.06
CA LEU A 321 16.08 19.43 -2.82
C LEU A 321 14.89 18.90 -2.01
N PHE A 322 14.93 18.97 -0.66
CA PHE A 322 13.85 18.48 0.20
C PHE A 322 13.71 19.27 1.50
N ASN A 323 12.52 19.20 2.12
CA ASN A 323 12.23 19.85 3.38
C ASN A 323 12.71 19.01 4.58
N ARG A 324 13.89 19.32 5.11
CA ARG A 324 14.48 18.60 6.26
C ARG A 324 13.63 18.63 7.55
N SER A 325 12.71 19.60 7.67
CA SER A 325 11.83 19.77 8.83
C SER A 325 10.45 19.12 8.64
N GLY A 326 10.20 18.46 7.51
CA GLY A 326 8.93 17.82 7.19
C GLY A 326 8.75 16.43 7.79
N ARG A 327 7.51 15.92 7.77
CA ARG A 327 7.21 14.50 8.04
C ARG A 327 8.03 13.61 7.10
N ALA A 328 8.91 12.79 7.65
CA ALA A 328 9.73 11.84 6.89
C ALA A 328 8.93 10.56 6.61
N TYR A 329 9.03 9.93 5.45
CA TYR A 329 8.33 8.68 5.11
C TYR A 329 9.24 7.76 4.26
N PRO A 330 9.01 6.44 4.21
CA PRO A 330 7.94 5.69 4.87
C PRO A 330 8.11 5.52 6.39
N ASP A 331 7.09 5.01 7.08
CA ASP A 331 7.15 4.66 8.52
C ASP A 331 7.67 3.24 8.72
N VAL A 332 7.26 2.32 7.85
CA VAL A 332 7.63 0.91 7.84
C VAL A 332 7.87 0.44 6.40
N ALA A 333 8.36 -0.78 6.22
CA ALA A 333 8.45 -1.39 4.90
C ALA A 333 8.08 -2.87 4.93
N ALA A 334 7.60 -3.40 3.81
CA ALA A 334 7.27 -4.81 3.65
C ALA A 334 7.58 -5.28 2.21
N GLN A 335 7.60 -6.58 1.99
CA GLN A 335 7.94 -7.20 0.72
C GLN A 335 6.95 -6.76 -0.37
N GLY A 336 7.48 -6.21 -1.46
CA GLY A 336 6.67 -5.64 -2.55
C GLY A 336 7.22 -5.91 -3.94
N TYR A 337 8.02 -6.96 -4.11
CA TYR A 337 8.70 -7.31 -5.36
C TYR A 337 8.30 -8.73 -5.85
N ARG A 338 8.04 -8.90 -7.14
CA ARG A 338 7.72 -10.20 -7.77
C ARG A 338 6.53 -10.91 -7.11
N ARG A 339 5.48 -10.17 -6.79
CA ARG A 339 4.26 -10.68 -6.14
C ARG A 339 3.40 -11.44 -7.14
N VAL A 340 3.00 -12.65 -6.81
CA VAL A 340 2.04 -13.40 -7.65
C VAL A 340 0.65 -12.77 -7.54
N MET A 341 -0.07 -12.70 -8.66
CA MET A 341 -1.48 -12.29 -8.72
C MET A 341 -2.21 -12.95 -9.89
N VAL A 342 -3.55 -12.85 -9.91
CA VAL A 342 -4.38 -13.29 -11.05
C VAL A 342 -5.22 -12.12 -11.57
N TRP A 343 -5.25 -11.86 -12.86
CA TRP A 343 -6.11 -10.81 -13.41
C TRP A 343 -6.68 -11.24 -14.76
N ASN A 344 -7.99 -11.09 -14.92
CA ASN A 344 -8.70 -11.51 -16.12
C ASN A 344 -8.40 -12.97 -16.51
N GLY A 345 -8.30 -13.88 -15.53
CA GLY A 345 -8.00 -15.29 -15.74
C GLY A 345 -6.53 -15.66 -15.92
N GLU A 346 -5.61 -14.71 -15.96
CA GLU A 346 -4.18 -14.96 -16.20
C GLU A 346 -3.32 -14.67 -14.97
N LYS A 347 -2.19 -15.37 -14.83
CA LYS A 347 -1.24 -15.18 -13.72
C LYS A 347 -0.19 -14.13 -14.08
N TYR A 348 0.06 -13.20 -13.16
CA TYR A 348 1.06 -12.14 -13.34
C TYR A 348 1.99 -12.01 -12.12
N LEU A 349 3.12 -11.34 -12.34
CA LEU A 349 4.06 -10.92 -11.31
C LEU A 349 4.11 -9.40 -11.21
N VAL A 350 3.74 -8.83 -10.07
CA VAL A 350 3.72 -7.37 -9.90
C VAL A 350 4.70 -6.90 -8.84
N ASP A 351 5.15 -5.66 -9.01
CA ASP A 351 5.98 -4.93 -8.07
C ASP A 351 5.22 -3.69 -7.60
N GLY A 352 5.56 -3.18 -6.42
CA GLY A 352 5.03 -1.90 -5.97
C GLY A 352 4.85 -1.81 -4.47
N THR A 353 4.82 -0.57 -3.98
CA THR A 353 4.38 -0.29 -2.62
C THR A 353 2.90 -0.63 -2.42
N SER A 354 2.13 -0.66 -3.51
CA SER A 354 0.80 -1.27 -3.63
C SER A 354 0.71 -2.71 -3.16
N ALA A 355 1.79 -3.50 -3.26
CA ALA A 355 1.80 -4.84 -2.66
C ALA A 355 2.28 -4.87 -1.22
N SER A 356 3.22 -3.99 -0.86
CA SER A 356 3.76 -3.92 0.50
C SER A 356 2.72 -3.42 1.51
N ALA A 357 1.88 -2.45 1.13
CA ALA A 357 0.86 -1.87 1.98
C ALA A 357 -0.21 -2.87 2.44
N PRO A 358 -0.91 -3.62 1.56
CA PRO A 358 -1.85 -4.67 1.97
C PRO A 358 -1.15 -5.83 2.68
N THR A 359 0.14 -6.10 2.39
CA THR A 359 0.93 -7.09 3.14
C THR A 359 1.06 -6.67 4.60
N PHE A 360 1.49 -5.43 4.85
CA PHE A 360 1.59 -4.88 6.19
C PHE A 360 0.22 -4.80 6.88
N ALA A 361 -0.82 -4.39 6.16
CA ALA A 361 -2.19 -4.34 6.69
C ALA A 361 -2.71 -5.71 7.13
N ALA A 362 -2.45 -6.76 6.34
CA ALA A 362 -2.81 -8.13 6.70
C ALA A 362 -2.09 -8.59 7.98
N VAL A 363 -0.79 -8.30 8.12
CA VAL A 363 -0.03 -8.61 9.34
C VAL A 363 -0.59 -7.84 10.55
N VAL A 364 -0.85 -6.54 10.41
CA VAL A 364 -1.47 -5.73 11.47
C VAL A 364 -2.84 -6.28 11.87
N ALA A 365 -3.65 -6.74 10.91
CA ALA A 365 -4.94 -7.33 11.19
C ALA A 365 -4.83 -8.61 12.03
N LEU A 366 -3.86 -9.48 11.74
CA LEU A 366 -3.61 -10.69 12.54
C LEU A 366 -3.08 -10.36 13.94
N VAL A 367 -2.23 -9.33 14.07
CA VAL A 367 -1.79 -8.88 15.41
C VAL A 367 -2.95 -8.26 16.20
N ASN A 368 -3.80 -7.45 15.57
CA ASN A 368 -5.00 -6.90 16.20
C ASN A 368 -5.97 -8.00 16.63
N ASP A 369 -6.15 -9.03 15.81
CA ASP A 369 -6.93 -10.21 16.19
C ASP A 369 -6.39 -10.84 17.49
N ALA A 370 -5.06 -11.01 17.59
CA ALA A 370 -4.42 -11.56 18.79
C ALA A 370 -4.61 -10.66 20.02
N LEU A 371 -4.40 -9.36 19.86
CA LEU A 371 -4.58 -8.37 20.93
C LEU A 371 -6.03 -8.37 21.43
N ILE A 372 -7.00 -8.30 20.52
CA ILE A 372 -8.43 -8.27 20.86
C ILE A 372 -8.87 -9.59 21.53
N ALA A 373 -8.35 -10.72 21.09
CA ALA A 373 -8.59 -12.03 21.71
C ALA A 373 -8.07 -12.08 23.15
N ASP A 374 -6.93 -11.43 23.41
CA ASP A 374 -6.33 -11.34 24.75
C ASP A 374 -6.87 -10.15 25.58
N GLY A 375 -7.92 -9.46 25.11
CA GLY A 375 -8.52 -8.32 25.80
C GLY A 375 -7.66 -7.05 25.82
N LYS A 376 -6.63 -6.99 24.98
CA LYS A 376 -5.76 -5.83 24.80
C LYS A 376 -6.34 -4.88 23.73
N PRO A 377 -6.05 -3.58 23.83
CA PRO A 377 -6.46 -2.64 22.78
C PRO A 377 -5.75 -2.99 21.45
N PRO A 378 -6.46 -2.96 20.31
CA PRO A 378 -5.82 -3.09 19.01
C PRO A 378 -4.95 -1.86 18.70
N PHE A 379 -4.08 -1.96 17.71
CA PHE A 379 -3.44 -0.80 17.12
C PHE A 379 -4.53 0.13 16.53
N GLY A 380 -4.63 1.35 17.08
CA GLY A 380 -5.55 2.40 16.65
C GLY A 380 -4.85 3.76 16.48
N LEU A 381 -5.40 4.62 15.62
CA LEU A 381 -4.79 5.88 15.18
C LEU A 381 -4.78 6.99 16.25
N SER A 382 -3.63 7.17 16.89
CA SER A 382 -3.12 8.52 17.18
C SER A 382 -1.75 8.79 16.57
N GLU A 383 -1.01 7.73 16.22
CA GLU A 383 0.30 7.79 15.57
C GLU A 383 0.39 6.65 14.52
N PRO A 384 1.25 6.76 13.48
CA PRO A 384 1.52 5.63 12.60
C PRO A 384 1.88 4.39 13.42
N VAL A 385 1.65 3.20 12.87
CA VAL A 385 2.13 1.97 13.49
C VAL A 385 3.66 1.98 13.38
N VAL A 386 4.33 2.65 14.31
CA VAL A 386 5.78 2.69 14.35
C VAL A 386 6.23 1.52 15.22
N VAL A 387 6.65 0.45 14.54
CA VAL A 387 7.34 -0.66 15.21
C VAL A 387 8.78 -0.21 15.45
N PHE A 388 8.99 0.62 16.47
CA PHE A 388 10.34 0.82 17.00
C PHE A 388 10.76 -0.39 17.82
N ASP A 389 12.06 -0.63 17.85
CA ASP A 389 12.81 -1.67 18.57
C ASP A 389 12.45 -1.70 20.07
N GLY A 390 11.28 -2.25 20.35
CA GLY A 390 10.57 -2.14 21.62
C GLY A 390 9.52 -3.23 21.81
N VAL A 391 9.19 -4.01 20.77
CA VAL A 391 8.50 -5.30 20.95
C VAL A 391 9.37 -6.22 21.81
N GLN A 392 10.71 -6.13 21.74
CA GLN A 392 11.61 -6.83 22.67
C GLN A 392 11.49 -6.38 24.13
N SER A 393 11.00 -5.16 24.41
CA SER A 393 10.94 -4.62 25.78
C SER A 393 9.56 -4.74 26.43
N ILE A 394 8.49 -4.89 25.64
CA ILE A 394 7.14 -5.11 26.17
C ILE A 394 6.81 -6.61 26.22
N TYR A 395 7.31 -7.43 25.28
CA TYR A 395 7.17 -8.88 25.35
C TYR A 395 8.44 -9.55 24.82
N GLY A 396 9.16 -10.22 25.74
CA GLY A 396 10.43 -10.90 25.46
C GLY A 396 10.31 -11.85 24.26
N ARG A 397 11.47 -12.12 23.66
CA ARG A 397 11.71 -12.86 22.40
C ARG A 397 11.16 -14.32 22.38
N HIS A 398 10.33 -14.70 23.33
CA HIS A 398 9.80 -16.05 23.54
C HIS A 398 8.28 -16.15 23.71
N ASP A 399 7.53 -15.04 23.70
CA ASP A 399 6.06 -15.07 23.94
C ASP A 399 5.20 -14.68 22.73
N TRP A 400 5.77 -14.66 21.53
CA TRP A 400 4.99 -14.70 20.29
C TRP A 400 5.10 -16.12 19.73
N PHE A 401 4.02 -16.89 19.94
CA PHE A 401 3.76 -18.29 19.55
C PHE A 401 4.20 -19.39 20.50
#